data_AF-A0A352NKQ7-F1
#
_entry.id   AF-A0A352NKQ7-F1
#
_cell.length_a   1.000
_cell.length_b   1.000
_cell.length_c   1.000
_cell.angle_alpha   90.00
_cell.angle_beta   90.00
_cell.angle_gamma   90.00
#
_symmetry.space_group_name_H-M   'P 1'
#
loop_
_entity.id
_entity.type
_entity.pdbx_description
1 polymer ?
#
loop_
_entity_poly.entity_id
_entity_poly.type
_entity_poly.pdbx_seq_one_letter_code
_entity_poly.pdbx_strand_id
1 'polypeptide(L)'
;MQALRTKIKIFIGAQSKQQLLANLAMLITVLFWGISFINIKIAVSEVPPITMALIRFIIASAILLVIIRKLEPASKLQKEDRIKMLLAGFLGITLYFYFENSGVNMTTASNASLITSIAPIIAIALDMIIFKTKPSVLKFVGMGCAVAGAY
;
A
#
# COMPACT_ATOMS: atom_id res chain seq x y z
N MET A 1 35.51 -11.15 3.85
CA MET A 1 35.06 -9.77 4.12
C MET A 1 34.82 -8.90 2.86
N GLN A 2 35.53 -9.09 1.74
CA GLN A 2 35.29 -8.32 0.50
C GLN A 2 33.91 -8.57 -0.15
N ALA A 3 33.40 -9.81 -0.15
CA ALA A 3 32.09 -10.14 -0.72
C ALA A 3 30.90 -9.46 0.00
N LEU A 4 31.02 -9.19 1.31
CA LEU A 4 30.05 -8.43 2.10
C LEU A 4 30.09 -6.94 1.76
N ARG A 5 31.28 -6.37 1.52
CA ARG A 5 31.44 -4.97 1.11
C ARG A 5 30.92 -4.71 -0.31
N THR A 6 31.02 -5.69 -1.21
CA THR A 6 30.48 -5.56 -2.58
C THR A 6 28.95 -5.54 -2.60
N LYS A 7 28.28 -6.38 -1.78
CA LYS A 7 26.81 -6.33 -1.66
C LYS A 7 26.30 -5.01 -1.07
N ILE A 8 27.03 -4.43 -0.12
CA ILE A 8 26.71 -3.11 0.46
C ILE A 8 26.95 -2.00 -0.56
N LYS A 9 28.04 -2.04 -1.35
CA LYS A 9 28.28 -1.09 -2.45
C LYS A 9 27.26 -1.17 -3.60
N ILE A 10 26.66 -2.35 -3.83
CA ILE A 10 25.56 -2.50 -4.80
C ILE A 10 24.26 -1.89 -4.27
N PHE A 11 24.03 -1.92 -2.95
CA PHE A 11 22.84 -1.33 -2.32
C PHE A 11 22.94 0.19 -2.14
N ILE A 12 24.17 0.72 -1.95
CA ILE A 12 24.49 2.16 -1.85
C ILE A 12 24.99 2.71 -3.20
N GLY A 13 25.03 1.87 -4.24
CA GLY A 13 25.43 2.27 -5.59
C GLY A 13 24.51 3.36 -6.09
N ALA A 14 25.08 4.47 -6.57
CA ALA A 14 24.41 5.70 -6.98
C ALA A 14 22.99 5.42 -7.52
N GLN A 15 21.99 5.61 -6.65
CA GLN A 15 20.59 5.41 -7.03
C GLN A 15 20.34 6.31 -8.24
N SER A 16 19.74 5.75 -9.29
CA SER A 16 19.35 6.59 -10.42
C SER A 16 18.39 7.67 -9.90
N LYS A 17 18.41 8.86 -10.49
CA LYS A 17 17.51 9.96 -10.11
C LYS A 17 16.05 9.48 -10.02
N GLN A 18 15.66 8.54 -10.89
CA GLN A 18 14.33 7.91 -10.91
C GLN A 18 14.07 7.02 -9.68
N GLN A 19 15.04 6.22 -9.24
CA GLN A 19 14.92 5.39 -8.02
C GLN A 19 14.78 6.26 -6.77
N LEU A 20 15.56 7.33 -6.67
CA LEU A 20 15.44 8.28 -5.56
C LEU A 20 14.06 8.94 -5.53
N LEU A 21 13.57 9.39 -6.69
CA LEU A 21 12.23 9.97 -6.81
C LEU A 21 11.12 8.98 -6.42
N ALA A 22 11.24 7.71 -6.86
CA ALA A 22 10.29 6.67 -6.47
C ALA A 22 10.29 6.41 -4.96
N ASN A 23 11.48 6.34 -4.34
CA ASN A 23 11.62 6.17 -2.89
C ASN A 23 11.02 7.34 -2.11
N LEU A 24 11.26 8.58 -2.55
CA LEU A 24 10.65 9.77 -1.94
C LEU A 24 9.13 9.79 -2.10
N ALA A 25 8.61 9.42 -3.28
CA ALA A 25 7.17 9.33 -3.51
C ALA A 25 6.52 8.27 -2.61
N MET A 26 7.17 7.12 -2.40
CA MET A 26 6.72 6.09 -1.47
C MET A 26 6.71 6.61 -0.02
N LEU A 27 7.76 7.31 0.41
CA LEU A 27 7.83 7.90 1.75
C LEU A 27 6.66 8.86 1.99
N ILE A 28 6.43 9.78 1.06
CA ILE A 28 5.32 10.73 1.11
C ILE A 28 3.98 9.99 1.20
N THR A 29 3.80 8.95 0.38
CA THR A 29 2.59 8.12 0.37
C THR A 29 2.32 7.50 1.75
N VAL A 30 3.35 6.93 2.40
CA VAL A 30 3.22 6.31 3.72
C VAL A 30 2.86 7.35 4.79
N LEU A 31 3.38 8.58 4.72
CA LEU A 31 2.99 9.66 5.63
C LEU A 31 1.50 10.01 5.47
N PHE A 32 1.01 10.13 4.23
CA PHE A 32 -0.41 10.36 3.97
C PHE A 32 -1.29 9.21 4.48
N TRP A 33 -0.83 7.96 4.36
CA TRP A 33 -1.54 6.81 4.94
C TRP A 33 -1.60 6.85 6.46
N GLY A 34 -0.52 7.25 7.14
CA GLY A 34 -0.52 7.42 8.61
C GLY A 34 -1.60 8.41 9.07
N ILE A 35 -1.70 9.58 8.42
CA ILE A 35 -2.72 10.60 8.71
C ILE A 35 -4.14 10.07 8.39
N SER A 36 -4.26 9.21 7.37
CA SER A 36 -5.54 8.66 6.93
C SER A 36 -6.27 7.89 8.03
N PHE A 37 -5.57 7.14 8.89
CA PHE A 37 -6.20 6.38 9.99
C PHE A 37 -6.90 7.31 11.01
N ILE A 38 -6.27 8.44 11.32
CA ILE A 38 -6.85 9.47 12.21
C ILE A 38 -8.11 10.05 11.57
N ASN A 39 -8.02 10.43 10.29
CA ASN A 39 -9.16 10.97 9.54
C ASN A 39 -10.31 9.98 9.42
N ILE A 40 -10.01 8.69 9.18
CA ILE A 40 -11.03 7.64 9.16
C ILE A 40 -11.69 7.55 10.54
N LYS A 41 -10.92 7.50 11.63
CA LYS A 41 -11.49 7.38 12.98
C LYS A 41 -12.45 8.52 13.32
N ILE A 42 -12.12 9.75 12.90
CA ILE A 42 -12.99 10.92 13.07
C ILE A 42 -14.21 10.82 12.14
N ALA A 43 -14.01 10.50 10.86
CA ALA A 43 -15.11 10.47 9.91
C ALA A 43 -16.14 9.37 10.20
N VAL A 44 -15.69 8.21 10.70
CA VAL A 44 -16.59 7.08 11.00
C VAL A 44 -17.41 7.28 12.29
N SER A 45 -17.13 8.30 13.10
CA SER A 45 -18.02 8.68 14.21
C SER A 45 -19.29 9.38 13.71
N GLU A 46 -19.21 10.05 12.56
CA GLU A 46 -20.32 10.84 11.99
C GLU A 46 -21.00 10.14 10.81
N VAL A 47 -20.26 9.29 10.09
CA VAL A 47 -20.72 8.67 8.84
C VAL A 47 -20.46 7.17 8.87
N PRO A 48 -21.38 6.31 8.38
CA PRO A 48 -21.13 4.88 8.31
C PRO A 48 -19.81 4.55 7.56
N PRO A 49 -19.00 3.59 8.05
CA PRO A 49 -17.69 3.25 7.49
C PRO A 49 -17.67 3.02 5.97
N ILE A 50 -18.68 2.31 5.47
CA ILE A 50 -18.81 1.98 4.04
C ILE A 50 -19.10 3.23 3.21
N THR A 51 -19.95 4.12 3.72
CA THR A 51 -20.30 5.38 3.04
C THR A 51 -19.07 6.29 2.96
N MET A 52 -18.28 6.36 4.02
CA MET A 52 -17.02 7.13 4.02
C MET A 52 -16.04 6.59 2.97
N ALA A 53 -15.83 5.27 2.93
CA ALA A 53 -14.99 4.64 1.91
C ALA A 53 -15.52 4.89 0.48
N LEU A 54 -16.84 4.76 0.27
CA LEU A 54 -17.46 4.97 -1.03
C LEU A 54 -17.23 6.39 -1.56
N ILE A 55 -17.50 7.42 -0.74
CA ILE A 55 -17.28 8.82 -1.11
C ILE A 55 -15.81 9.05 -1.46
N ARG A 56 -14.89 8.56 -0.62
CA ARG A 56 -13.45 8.66 -0.85
C ARG A 56 -13.05 8.08 -2.21
N PHE A 57 -13.52 6.87 -2.55
CA PHE A 57 -13.15 6.21 -3.80
C PHE A 57 -13.83 6.79 -5.03
N ILE A 58 -15.05 7.33 -4.92
CA ILE A 58 -15.68 8.07 -6.01
C ILE A 58 -14.84 9.30 -6.37
N ILE A 59 -14.45 10.10 -5.36
CA ILE A 59 -13.64 11.30 -5.57
C ILE A 59 -12.27 10.92 -6.15
N ALA A 60 -11.59 9.95 -5.55
CA ALA A 60 -10.29 9.49 -6.02
C ALA A 60 -10.34 8.96 -7.46
N SER A 61 -11.38 8.18 -7.80
CA SER A 61 -11.56 7.62 -9.14
C SER A 61 -11.85 8.71 -10.17
N ALA A 62 -12.67 9.71 -9.83
CA ALA A 62 -12.95 10.84 -10.70
C ALA A 62 -11.68 11.65 -11.00
N ILE A 63 -10.88 11.96 -9.96
CA ILE A 63 -9.60 12.65 -10.12
C ILE A 63 -8.64 11.82 -10.98
N LEU A 64 -8.50 10.53 -10.68
CA LEU A 64 -7.62 9.63 -11.44
C LEU A 64 -8.04 9.52 -12.90
N LEU A 65 -9.34 9.46 -13.19
CA LEU A 65 -9.86 9.44 -14.55
C LEU A 65 -9.48 10.72 -15.31
N VAL A 66 -9.61 11.90 -14.68
CA VAL A 66 -9.18 13.16 -15.28
C VAL A 66 -7.68 13.17 -15.55
N ILE A 67 -6.87 12.70 -14.60
CA ILE A 67 -5.40 12.63 -14.75
C ILE A 67 -5.02 11.70 -15.91
N ILE A 68 -5.57 10.49 -15.95
CA ILE A 68 -5.28 9.52 -17.02
C ILE A 68 -5.70 10.08 -18.38
N ARG A 69 -6.86 10.75 -18.48
CA ARG A 69 -7.31 11.32 -19.75
C ARG A 69 -6.43 12.49 -20.24
N LYS A 70 -5.72 13.17 -19.33
CA LYS A 70 -4.77 14.23 -19.68
C LYS A 70 -3.37 13.71 -20.01
N LEU A 71 -2.87 12.75 -19.23
CA LEU A 71 -1.50 12.23 -19.38
C LEU A 71 -1.40 11.13 -20.43
N GLU A 72 -2.43 10.30 -20.54
CA GLU A 72 -2.48 9.13 -21.43
C GLU A 72 -3.81 9.09 -22.21
N PRO A 73 -4.10 10.09 -23.07
CA PRO A 73 -5.39 10.20 -23.75
C PRO A 73 -5.73 9.00 -24.65
N ALA A 74 -4.72 8.29 -25.15
CA ALA A 74 -4.89 7.09 -25.97
C ALA A 74 -5.10 5.80 -25.14
N SER A 75 -4.95 5.86 -23.81
CA SER A 75 -5.09 4.69 -22.94
C SER A 75 -6.52 4.18 -22.95
N LYS A 76 -6.68 2.89 -23.28
CA LYS A 76 -7.96 2.19 -23.33
C LYS A 76 -7.84 0.88 -22.58
N LEU A 77 -8.84 0.60 -21.74
CA LEU A 77 -8.92 -0.69 -21.04
C LEU A 77 -9.29 -1.79 -22.03
N GLN A 78 -8.37 -2.73 -22.23
CA GLN A 78 -8.60 -3.91 -23.05
C GLN A 78 -9.71 -4.77 -22.42
N LYS A 79 -10.52 -5.44 -23.26
CA LYS A 79 -11.65 -6.25 -22.78
C LYS A 79 -11.19 -7.37 -21.84
N GLU A 80 -10.04 -7.95 -22.13
CA GLU A 80 -9.42 -9.06 -21.37
C GLU A 80 -8.99 -8.63 -19.96
N ASP A 81 -8.62 -7.37 -19.78
CA ASP A 81 -8.20 -6.83 -18.49
C ASP A 81 -9.36 -6.33 -17.64
N ARG A 82 -10.57 -6.24 -18.19
CA ARG A 82 -11.75 -5.75 -17.43
C ARG A 82 -12.03 -6.62 -16.22
N ILE A 83 -12.03 -7.93 -16.39
CA ILE A 83 -12.31 -8.87 -15.28
C ILE A 83 -11.19 -8.80 -14.26
N LYS A 84 -9.92 -8.79 -14.70
CA LYS A 84 -8.76 -8.66 -13.79
C LYS A 84 -8.83 -7.35 -13.00
N MET A 85 -9.17 -6.24 -13.65
CA MET A 85 -9.33 -4.93 -13.02
C MET A 85 -10.50 -4.92 -12.02
N LEU A 86 -11.62 -5.56 -12.37
CA LEU A 86 -12.78 -5.69 -11.49
C LEU A 86 -12.43 -6.51 -10.24
N LEU A 87 -11.77 -7.65 -10.40
CA LEU A 87 -11.33 -8.50 -9.30
C LEU A 87 -10.28 -7.79 -8.44
N ALA A 88 -9.32 -7.11 -9.05
CA ALA A 88 -8.30 -6.33 -8.33
C ALA A 88 -8.93 -5.17 -7.55
N GLY A 89 -9.88 -4.43 -8.12
CA GLY A 89 -10.60 -3.36 -7.44
C GLY A 89 -11.53 -3.90 -6.34
N PHE A 90 -12.17 -5.04 -6.55
CA PHE A 90 -13.02 -5.65 -5.55
C PHE A 90 -12.21 -6.18 -4.36
N LEU A 91 -11.18 -6.99 -4.62
CA LEU A 91 -10.36 -7.60 -3.56
C LEU A 91 -9.40 -6.61 -2.91
N GLY A 92 -8.68 -5.84 -3.72
CA GLY A 92 -7.61 -4.95 -3.26
C GLY A 92 -8.08 -3.60 -2.73
N ILE A 93 -9.27 -3.14 -3.14
CA ILE A 93 -9.82 -1.86 -2.68
C ILE A 93 -11.09 -2.11 -1.86
N THR A 94 -12.15 -2.62 -2.47
CA THR A 94 -13.47 -2.67 -1.82
C THR A 94 -13.44 -3.50 -0.53
N LEU A 95 -12.93 -4.72 -0.61
CA LEU A 95 -12.89 -5.64 0.53
C LEU A 95 -11.88 -5.18 1.59
N TYR A 96 -10.70 -4.75 1.15
CA TYR A 96 -9.68 -4.20 2.05
C TYR A 96 -10.21 -3.02 2.85
N PHE A 97 -10.74 -1.99 2.19
CA PHE A 97 -11.23 -0.78 2.87
C PHE A 97 -12.50 -1.03 3.67
N TYR A 98 -13.34 -2.00 3.27
CA TYR A 98 -14.45 -2.44 4.11
C TYR A 98 -13.96 -2.95 5.47
N PHE A 99 -12.98 -3.86 5.47
CA PHE A 99 -12.41 -4.41 6.70
C PHE A 99 -11.59 -3.38 7.48
N GLU A 100 -10.82 -2.54 6.80
CA GLU A 100 -10.02 -1.49 7.43
C GLU A 100 -10.91 -0.47 8.14
N ASN A 101 -11.89 0.13 7.45
CA ASN A 101 -12.75 1.16 8.06
C ASN A 101 -13.62 0.58 9.19
N SER A 102 -14.09 -0.66 9.03
CA SER A 102 -14.81 -1.36 10.10
C SER A 102 -13.91 -1.64 11.30
N GLY A 103 -12.67 -2.10 11.06
CA GLY A 103 -11.67 -2.34 12.10
C GLY A 103 -11.30 -1.06 12.85
N VAL A 104 -11.04 0.04 12.13
CA VAL A 104 -10.78 1.37 12.72
C VAL A 104 -11.97 1.85 13.55
N ASN A 105 -13.20 1.56 13.12
CA ASN A 105 -14.38 1.90 13.91
C ASN A 105 -14.39 1.14 15.26
N MET A 106 -14.01 -0.14 15.24
CA MET A 106 -14.00 -1.03 16.41
C MET A 106 -12.79 -0.84 17.35
N THR A 107 -11.74 -0.14 16.93
CA THR A 107 -10.51 0.06 17.73
C THR A 107 -10.01 1.50 17.69
N THR A 108 -8.83 1.78 18.23
CA THR A 108 -8.17 3.09 18.11
C THR A 108 -7.41 3.19 16.79
N ALA A 109 -7.16 4.42 16.31
CA ALA A 109 -6.34 4.63 15.12
C ALA A 109 -4.95 4.00 15.26
N SER A 110 -4.34 4.10 16.44
CA SER A 110 -3.04 3.49 16.75
C SER A 110 -3.05 1.96 16.69
N ASN A 111 -4.09 1.33 17.26
CA ASN A 111 -4.22 -0.13 17.20
C ASN A 111 -4.47 -0.59 15.77
N ALA A 112 -5.30 0.14 15.01
CA ALA A 112 -5.55 -0.17 13.61
C ALA A 112 -4.28 -0.07 12.77
N SER A 113 -3.49 1.01 12.93
CA SER A 113 -2.22 1.16 12.21
C SER A 113 -1.24 0.04 12.56
N LEU A 114 -1.14 -0.33 13.84
CA LEU A 114 -0.27 -1.42 14.29
C LEU A 114 -0.68 -2.77 13.68
N ILE A 115 -1.99 -3.07 13.64
CA ILE A 115 -2.51 -4.26 12.97
C ILE A 115 -2.16 -4.23 11.48
N THR A 116 -2.34 -3.10 10.79
CA THR A 116 -2.03 -3.03 9.35
C THR A 116 -0.53 -3.17 9.03
N SER A 117 0.36 -2.84 9.97
CA SER A 117 1.81 -3.04 9.82
C SER A 117 2.24 -4.50 9.71
N ILE A 118 1.35 -5.46 9.99
CA ILE A 118 1.61 -6.89 9.75
C ILE A 118 1.38 -7.27 8.27
N ALA A 119 0.71 -6.44 7.48
CA ALA A 119 0.38 -6.74 6.09
C ALA A 119 1.60 -7.15 5.22
N PRO A 120 2.79 -6.52 5.34
CA PRO A 120 3.99 -6.96 4.64
C PRO A 120 4.43 -8.39 5.01
N ILE A 121 4.22 -8.81 6.27
CA ILE A 121 4.53 -10.16 6.75
C ILE A 121 3.64 -11.17 6.02
N ILE A 122 2.32 -10.89 6.00
CA ILE A 122 1.34 -11.73 5.31
C ILE A 122 1.64 -11.76 3.81
N ALA A 123 1.98 -10.63 3.20
CA ALA A 123 2.32 -10.55 1.79
C ALA A 123 3.54 -11.40 1.42
N ILE A 124 4.62 -11.36 2.22
CA ILE A 124 5.80 -12.20 2.00
C ILE A 124 5.45 -13.68 2.18
N ALA A 125 4.68 -14.03 3.22
CA ALA A 125 4.27 -15.41 3.45
C ALA A 125 3.44 -15.94 2.27
N LEU A 126 2.48 -15.15 1.77
CA LEU A 126 1.70 -15.51 0.58
C LEU A 126 2.57 -15.59 -0.68
N ASP A 127 3.55 -14.69 -0.85
CA ASP A 127 4.50 -14.74 -1.97
C ASP A 127 5.31 -16.05 -1.96
N MET A 128 5.78 -16.46 -0.79
CA MET A 128 6.49 -17.73 -0.61
C MET A 128 5.60 -18.94 -0.88
N ILE A 129 4.32 -18.91 -0.48
CA ILE A 129 3.41 -20.06 -0.64
C ILE A 129 2.93 -20.18 -2.10
N ILE A 130 2.50 -19.06 -2.70
CA ILE A 130 1.88 -19.02 -4.03
C ILE A 130 2.95 -19.10 -5.13
N PHE A 131 3.98 -18.26 -5.04
CA PHE A 131 5.00 -18.15 -6.08
C PHE A 131 6.27 -18.96 -5.77
N LYS A 132 6.32 -19.65 -4.62
CA LYS A 132 7.45 -20.50 -4.20
C LYS A 132 8.78 -19.74 -4.20
N THR A 133 8.73 -18.44 -3.93
CA THR A 133 9.92 -17.57 -3.88
C THR A 133 10.71 -17.79 -2.58
N LYS A 134 12.03 -17.62 -2.64
CA LYS A 134 12.91 -17.63 -1.45
C LYS A 134 13.23 -16.18 -1.06
N PRO A 135 12.69 -15.64 0.05
CA PRO A 135 12.96 -14.26 0.43
C PRO A 135 14.42 -14.10 0.82
N SER A 136 15.03 -12.98 0.40
CA SER A 136 16.37 -12.63 0.88
C SER A 136 16.36 -12.30 2.37
N VAL A 137 17.47 -12.55 3.06
CA VAL A 137 17.66 -12.17 4.47
C VAL A 137 17.36 -10.67 4.71
N LEU A 138 17.65 -9.81 3.74
CA LEU A 138 17.37 -8.38 3.83
C LEU A 138 15.87 -8.06 3.89
N LYS A 139 15.01 -8.84 3.21
CA LYS A 139 13.55 -8.71 3.31
C LYS A 139 13.07 -9.05 4.72
N PHE A 140 13.63 -10.09 5.34
CA PHE A 140 13.32 -10.45 6.72
C PHE A 140 13.79 -9.38 7.73
N VAL A 141 14.99 -8.83 7.56
CA VAL A 141 15.49 -7.75 8.43
C VAL A 141 14.65 -6.50 8.27
N GLY A 142 14.35 -6.08 7.03
CA GLY A 142 13.50 -4.92 6.76
C GLY A 142 12.10 -5.07 7.34
N MET A 143 11.52 -6.28 7.26
CA MET A 143 10.25 -6.61 7.90
C MET A 143 10.33 -6.51 9.43
N GLY A 144 11.38 -7.06 10.05
CA GLY A 144 11.61 -6.92 11.50
C GLY A 144 11.72 -5.46 11.94
N CYS A 145 12.46 -4.65 11.19
CA CYS A 145 12.54 -3.20 11.43
C CYS A 145 11.20 -2.50 11.24
N ALA A 146 10.40 -2.87 10.23
CA ALA A 146 9.09 -2.28 9.99
C ALA A 146 8.10 -2.58 11.12
N VAL A 147 8.09 -3.82 11.63
CA VAL A 147 7.27 -4.21 12.79
C VAL A 147 7.73 -3.48 14.04
N ALA A 148 9.03 -3.42 14.29
CA ALA A 148 9.59 -2.71 15.44
C ALA A 148 9.31 -1.20 15.40
N GLY A 149 9.32 -0.57 14.22
CA GLY A 149 8.99 0.84 14.06
C GLY A 149 7.49 1.16 14.11
N ALA A 150 6.63 0.14 14.00
CA ALA A 150 5.18 0.29 14.13
C ALA A 150 4.69 0.17 15.59
N TYR A 151 5.54 -0.31 16.49
CA TYR A 151 5.30 -0.47 17.92
C TYR A 151 5.84 0.75 18.69
#